data_AF-A0A074J6S9-F1
#
_entry.id   AF-A0A074J6S9-F1
#
_cell.length_a   1.000
_cell.length_b   1.000
_cell.length_c   1.000
_cell.angle_alpha   90.00
_cell.angle_beta   90.00
_cell.angle_gamma   90.00
#
_symmetry.space_group_name_H-M   'P 1'
#
loop_
_entity.id
_entity.type
_entity.pdbx_description
1 polymer ?
#
loop_
_entity_poly.entity_id
_entity_poly.type
_entity_poly.pdbx_seq_one_letter_code
_entity_poly.pdbx_strand_id
1 'polypeptide(L)'
;MIRRFGDSVKTGQRYKLRPGAYGVLMRNRRILLTHQEAPVPEFQLPGGGVDPGESAIAALHREVFEETGWSIATPVRLGAFRRFVYMPEYDLWAEKLCMIYAARPASRRGPPSEPDHRAVWMASNKAVNALGNDGDRHFLQRVLRTPKPQTKSRRYFETRATNWG
;
A
#
# COMPACT_ATOMS: atom_id res chain seq x y z
N MET A 1 15.24 5.46 13.19
CA MET A 1 15.83 5.82 11.87
C MET A 1 14.91 5.30 10.76
N ILE A 2 14.53 6.14 9.79
CA ILE A 2 13.71 5.71 8.63
C ILE A 2 14.63 4.98 7.64
N ARG A 3 14.22 3.78 7.20
CA ARG A 3 15.03 2.97 6.28
C ARG A 3 15.06 3.63 4.89
N ARG A 4 16.19 3.51 4.21
CA ARG A 4 16.40 3.98 2.84
C ARG A 4 16.43 2.77 1.90
N PHE A 5 15.79 2.90 0.75
CA PHE A 5 15.82 1.90 -0.33
C PHE A 5 16.07 2.62 -1.66
N GLY A 6 16.62 1.89 -2.65
CA GLY A 6 16.99 2.43 -3.96
C GLY A 6 18.39 3.02 -3.99
N ASP A 7 18.63 3.89 -4.98
CA ASP A 7 19.95 4.47 -5.26
C ASP A 7 20.55 5.24 -4.07
N SER A 8 21.88 5.28 -4.05
CA SER A 8 22.62 6.12 -3.11
C SER A 8 22.31 7.59 -3.35
N VAL A 9 22.21 8.35 -2.26
CA VAL A 9 22.06 9.82 -2.32
C VAL A 9 23.24 10.40 -3.10
N LYS A 10 22.95 11.23 -4.10
CA LYS A 10 23.97 11.92 -4.87
C LYS A 10 24.43 13.16 -4.13
N THR A 11 25.71 13.21 -3.76
CA THR A 11 26.33 14.38 -3.12
C THR A 11 26.19 15.61 -4.03
N GLY A 12 25.91 16.76 -3.42
CA GLY A 12 25.75 18.03 -4.13
C GLY A 12 24.34 18.31 -4.68
N GLN A 13 23.43 17.33 -4.63
CA GLN A 13 22.03 17.53 -5.06
C GLN A 13 21.13 18.00 -3.91
N ARG A 14 20.17 18.87 -4.23
CA ARG A 14 19.13 19.31 -3.29
C ARG A 14 17.85 18.53 -3.52
N TYR A 15 17.46 17.74 -2.53
CA TYR A 15 16.25 16.92 -2.61
C TYR A 15 15.05 17.63 -2.02
N LYS A 16 13.94 17.66 -2.77
CA LYS A 16 12.64 18.13 -2.28
C LYS A 16 11.86 16.96 -1.68
N LEU A 17 11.40 17.13 -0.44
CA LEU A 17 10.57 16.14 0.23
C LEU A 17 9.22 15.98 -0.50
N ARG A 18 8.86 14.75 -0.82
CA ARG A 18 7.56 14.38 -1.40
C ARG A 18 6.92 13.27 -0.55
N PRO A 19 5.98 13.58 0.36
CA PRO A 19 5.25 12.57 1.10
C PRO A 19 4.37 11.74 0.16
N GLY A 20 4.25 10.45 0.44
CA GLY A 20 3.35 9.54 -0.27
C GLY A 20 2.80 8.45 0.66
N ALA A 21 1.66 7.87 0.28
CA ALA A 21 0.98 6.84 1.07
C ALA A 21 0.60 5.64 0.20
N TYR A 22 0.99 4.43 0.62
CA TYR A 22 0.87 3.21 -0.17
C TYR A 22 0.27 2.05 0.63
N GLY A 23 -0.47 1.18 -0.04
CA GLY A 23 -1.28 0.12 0.56
C GLY A 23 -0.78 -1.30 0.30
N VAL A 24 -0.53 -2.05 1.36
CA VAL A 24 -0.48 -3.52 1.32
C VAL A 24 -1.92 -4.05 1.45
N LEU A 25 -2.50 -4.40 0.31
CA LEU A 25 -3.92 -4.68 0.15
C LEU A 25 -4.19 -6.18 -0.06
N MET A 26 -4.52 -6.90 1.01
CA MET A 26 -4.66 -8.36 0.96
C MET A 26 -6.11 -8.84 1.02
N ARG A 27 -6.49 -9.76 0.11
CA ARG A 27 -7.76 -10.49 0.14
C ARG A 27 -7.55 -11.91 -0.39
N ASN A 28 -8.09 -12.91 0.28
CA ASN A 28 -8.05 -14.33 -0.15
C ASN A 28 -6.65 -14.83 -0.56
N ARG A 29 -5.62 -14.49 0.24
CA ARG A 29 -4.19 -14.82 -0.03
C ARG A 29 -3.61 -14.21 -1.31
N ARG A 30 -4.30 -13.24 -1.91
CA ARG A 30 -3.82 -12.42 -3.02
C ARG A 30 -3.59 -11.00 -2.54
N ILE A 31 -2.69 -10.32 -3.23
CA ILE A 31 -2.36 -8.91 -3.04
C ILE A 31 -2.94 -8.16 -4.24
N LEU A 32 -3.65 -7.07 -3.98
CA LEU A 32 -4.03 -6.12 -4.99
C LEU A 32 -2.82 -5.21 -5.24
N LEU A 33 -2.32 -5.26 -6.47
CA LEU A 33 -1.24 -4.44 -6.98
C LEU A 33 -1.76 -3.54 -8.10
N THR A 34 -0.99 -2.50 -8.36
CA THR A 34 -1.11 -1.68 -9.56
C THR A 34 -0.06 -2.15 -10.56
N HIS A 35 -0.44 -2.30 -11.82
CA HIS A 35 0.48 -2.45 -12.94
C HIS A 35 0.41 -1.18 -13.80
N GLN A 36 1.52 -0.45 -13.84
CA GLN A 36 1.68 0.74 -14.66
C GLN A 36 2.39 0.35 -15.95
N GLU A 37 1.82 0.64 -17.12
CA GLU A 37 2.37 0.19 -18.42
C GLU A 37 3.50 1.09 -18.96
N ALA A 38 3.48 2.39 -18.64
CA ALA A 38 4.42 3.39 -19.14
C ALA A 38 4.97 4.24 -18.00
N PRO A 39 6.22 4.75 -18.08
CA PRO A 39 7.16 4.63 -19.20
C PRO A 39 7.85 3.25 -19.30
N VAL A 40 7.90 2.50 -18.19
CA VAL A 40 8.41 1.13 -18.13
C VAL A 40 7.40 0.29 -17.35
N PRO A 41 6.98 -0.88 -17.86
CA PRO A 41 6.05 -1.75 -17.16
C PRO A 41 6.56 -2.13 -15.77
N GLU A 42 5.80 -1.79 -14.73
CA GLU A 42 6.16 -2.15 -13.36
C GLU A 42 4.94 -2.47 -12.48
N PHE A 43 5.15 -3.38 -11.52
CA PHE A 43 4.18 -3.64 -10.46
C PHE A 43 4.55 -2.87 -9.19
N GLN A 44 3.55 -2.22 -8.62
CA GLN A 44 3.69 -1.38 -7.42
C GLN A 44 2.62 -1.70 -6.39
N LEU A 45 2.87 -1.33 -5.13
CA LEU A 45 1.78 -1.20 -4.17
C LEU A 45 0.91 -0.02 -4.57
N PRO A 46 -0.43 -0.14 -4.56
CA PRO A 46 -1.28 0.98 -4.91
C PRO A 46 -1.10 2.15 -3.96
N GLY A 47 -1.01 3.37 -4.49
CA GLY A 47 -0.77 4.57 -3.71
C GLY A 47 0.19 5.55 -4.38
N GLY A 48 0.10 6.81 -3.96
CA GLY A 48 0.83 7.88 -4.60
C GLY A 48 1.19 9.03 -3.66
N GLY A 49 1.16 10.24 -4.21
CA GLY A 49 1.56 11.46 -3.51
C GLY A 49 0.54 11.89 -2.48
N VAL A 50 1.00 12.53 -1.40
CA VAL A 50 0.11 13.29 -0.52
C VAL A 50 0.10 14.74 -0.99
N ASP A 51 -1.09 15.25 -1.31
CA ASP A 51 -1.25 16.62 -1.78
C ASP A 51 -1.13 17.65 -0.64
N PRO A 52 -0.82 18.93 -0.95
CA PRO A 52 -0.80 19.99 0.06
C PRO A 52 -2.13 20.09 0.81
N GLY A 53 -2.09 19.97 2.14
CA GLY A 53 -3.28 19.98 3.00
C GLY A 53 -4.00 18.64 3.11
N GLU A 54 -3.60 17.63 2.34
CA GLU A 54 -4.17 16.28 2.39
C GLU A 54 -3.53 15.45 3.52
N SER A 55 -4.34 14.63 4.20
CA SER A 55 -3.80 13.65 5.15
C SER A 55 -3.27 12.41 4.42
N ALA A 56 -2.25 11.75 4.96
CA ALA A 56 -1.72 10.51 4.37
C ALA A 56 -2.78 9.41 4.19
N ILE A 57 -3.79 9.34 5.08
CA ILE A 57 -4.88 8.37 4.95
C ILE A 57 -5.84 8.79 3.83
N ALA A 58 -6.16 10.09 3.71
CA ALA A 58 -6.98 10.58 2.62
C ALA A 58 -6.33 10.31 1.25
N ALA A 59 -5.04 10.62 1.12
CA ALA A 59 -4.24 10.30 -0.06
C ALA A 59 -4.30 8.80 -0.38
N LEU A 60 -4.06 7.94 0.62
CA LEU A 60 -4.15 6.49 0.43
C LEU A 60 -5.51 6.05 -0.11
N HIS A 61 -6.61 6.62 0.39
CA HIS A 61 -7.94 6.28 -0.09
C HIS A 61 -8.18 6.76 -1.53
N ARG A 62 -7.73 7.97 -1.86
CA ARG A 62 -7.85 8.56 -3.20
C ARG A 62 -7.03 7.78 -4.21
N GLU A 63 -5.74 7.62 -3.97
CA GLU A 63 -4.79 6.97 -4.88
C GLU A 63 -5.17 5.51 -5.14
N VAL A 64 -5.49 4.73 -4.10
CA VAL A 64 -5.94 3.35 -4.29
C VAL A 64 -7.21 3.29 -5.15
N PHE A 65 -8.12 4.24 -4.97
CA PHE A 65 -9.33 4.30 -5.77
C PHE A 65 -9.03 4.66 -7.23
N GLU A 66 -8.19 5.67 -7.46
CA GLU A 66 -7.82 6.16 -8.79
C GLU A 66 -7.05 5.08 -9.59
N GLU A 67 -6.10 4.40 -8.96
CA GLU A 67 -5.25 3.40 -9.62
C GLU A 67 -5.89 2.02 -9.80
N THR A 68 -6.89 1.68 -8.98
CA THR A 68 -7.42 0.29 -8.94
C THR A 68 -8.94 0.18 -9.08
N GLY A 69 -9.66 1.27 -8.86
CA GLY A 69 -11.13 1.29 -8.75
C GLY A 69 -11.66 0.66 -7.46
N TRP A 70 -10.80 0.31 -6.49
CA TRP A 70 -11.21 -0.26 -5.20
C TRP A 70 -11.23 0.78 -4.08
N SER A 71 -12.22 0.67 -3.20
CA SER A 71 -12.16 1.31 -1.89
C SER A 71 -11.44 0.42 -0.87
N ILE A 72 -10.91 1.03 0.17
CA ILE A 72 -10.23 0.35 1.29
C ILE A 72 -10.88 0.66 2.63
N ALA A 73 -10.61 -0.17 3.63
CA ALA A 73 -11.07 0.00 5.00
C ALA A 73 -9.97 -0.36 6.01
N THR A 74 -10.10 0.20 7.21
CA THR A 74 -9.23 -0.10 8.37
C THR A 74 -7.73 0.06 8.08
N PRO A 75 -7.25 1.22 7.59
CA PRO A 75 -5.83 1.43 7.33
C PRO A 75 -5.04 1.41 8.65
N VAL A 76 -3.99 0.59 8.70
CA VAL A 76 -3.07 0.48 9.84
C VAL A 76 -1.67 0.78 9.34
N ARG A 77 -1.02 1.80 9.94
CA ARG A 77 0.33 2.20 9.55
C ARG A 77 1.34 1.11 9.94
N LEU A 78 2.11 0.64 8.97
CA LEU A 78 3.18 -0.35 9.16
C LEU A 78 4.54 0.32 9.38
N GLY A 79 4.75 1.48 8.78
CA GLY A 79 6.00 2.23 8.86
C GLY A 79 6.16 3.20 7.69
N ALA A 80 7.40 3.57 7.42
CA ALA A 80 7.74 4.38 6.25
C ALA A 80 9.18 4.07 5.80
N PHE A 81 9.49 4.40 4.55
CA PHE A 81 10.84 4.41 4.02
C PHE A 81 11.08 5.63 3.13
N ARG A 82 12.35 5.91 2.82
CA ARG A 82 12.76 6.99 1.93
C ARG A 82 13.38 6.44 0.65
N ARG A 83 13.03 7.04 -0.49
CA ARG A 83 13.69 6.86 -1.79
C ARG A 83 14.19 8.21 -2.28
N PHE A 84 15.36 8.20 -2.90
CA PHE A 84 15.98 9.38 -3.49
C PHE A 84 16.02 9.17 -4.98
N VAL A 85 15.25 9.95 -5.74
CA VAL A 85 15.09 9.75 -7.19
C VAL A 85 15.14 11.07 -7.92
N TYR A 86 15.65 11.06 -9.14
CA TYR A 86 15.44 12.14 -10.08
C TYR A 86 14.11 11.91 -10.80
N MET A 87 13.30 12.94 -10.95
CA MET A 87 12.01 12.91 -11.64
C MET A 87 12.14 13.79 -12.89
N PRO A 88 12.44 13.21 -14.07
CA PRO A 88 12.73 13.96 -15.29
C PRO A 88 11.60 14.90 -15.70
N GLU A 89 10.36 14.50 -15.49
CA GLU A 89 9.15 15.25 -15.87
C GLU A 89 9.04 16.58 -15.11
N TYR A 90 9.72 16.71 -13.98
CA TYR A 90 9.72 17.90 -13.13
C TYR A 90 11.10 18.52 -12.97
N ASP A 91 12.13 18.00 -13.66
CA ASP A 91 13.54 18.32 -13.47
C ASP A 91 13.94 18.44 -11.98
N LEU A 92 13.56 17.43 -11.18
CA LEU A 92 13.59 17.52 -9.72
C LEU A 92 14.25 16.30 -9.08
N TRP A 93 15.15 16.56 -8.14
CA TRP A 93 15.59 15.56 -7.16
C TRP A 93 14.58 15.47 -6.03
N ALA A 94 13.93 14.32 -5.88
CA ALA A 94 12.90 14.08 -4.88
C ALA A 94 13.39 13.12 -3.78
N GLU A 95 13.17 13.52 -2.53
CA GLU A 95 13.17 12.63 -1.38
C GLU A 95 11.73 12.13 -1.18
N LYS A 96 11.39 10.99 -1.76
CA LYS A 96 10.08 10.37 -1.58
C LYS A 96 10.01 9.74 -0.19
N LEU A 97 9.08 10.22 0.65
CA LEU A 97 8.76 9.62 1.95
C LEU A 97 7.53 8.71 1.77
N CYS A 98 7.78 7.41 1.60
CA CYS A 98 6.76 6.41 1.36
C CYS A 98 6.21 5.87 2.69
N MET A 99 5.01 6.28 3.08
CA MET A 99 4.30 5.77 4.25
C MET A 99 3.49 4.54 3.87
N ILE A 100 3.71 3.43 4.56
CA ILE A 100 3.11 2.14 4.18
C ILE A 100 2.04 1.73 5.18
N TYR A 101 0.89 1.34 4.66
CA TYR A 101 -0.28 0.91 5.42
C TYR A 101 -0.69 -0.50 5.01
N ALA A 102 -1.12 -1.31 5.97
CA ALA A 102 -1.96 -2.45 5.67
C ALA A 102 -3.42 -1.98 5.66
N ALA A 103 -4.20 -2.38 4.67
CA ALA A 103 -5.63 -2.09 4.64
C ALA A 103 -6.42 -3.25 4.00
N ARG A 104 -7.72 -3.26 4.23
CA ARG A 104 -8.63 -4.26 3.65
C ARG A 104 -9.28 -3.70 2.38
N PRO A 105 -9.11 -4.35 1.22
CA PRO A 105 -9.92 -4.04 0.04
C PRO A 105 -11.40 -4.31 0.33
N ALA A 106 -12.23 -3.29 0.17
CA ALA A 106 -13.66 -3.35 0.47
C ALA A 106 -14.47 -3.65 -0.81
N SER A 107 -14.83 -2.62 -1.57
CA SER A 107 -15.68 -2.75 -2.77
C SER A 107 -14.98 -2.19 -4.00
N ARG A 108 -15.07 -2.91 -5.12
CA ARG A 108 -14.69 -2.39 -6.43
C ARG A 108 -15.84 -1.55 -6.97
N ARG A 109 -15.61 -0.28 -7.30
CA ARG A 109 -16.64 0.62 -7.84
C ARG A 109 -16.47 0.89 -9.34
N GLY A 110 -15.35 0.50 -9.95
CA GLY A 110 -15.11 0.70 -11.37
C GLY A 110 -13.76 0.16 -11.85
N PRO A 111 -13.40 0.46 -13.10
CA PRO A 111 -12.00 0.40 -13.54
C PRO A 111 -11.16 1.51 -12.87
N PRO A 112 -9.81 1.40 -12.91
CA PRO A 112 -8.93 2.54 -12.64
C PRO A 112 -9.31 3.76 -13.48
N SER A 113 -9.19 4.96 -12.90
CA SER A 113 -9.34 6.22 -13.61
C SER A 113 -8.00 6.77 -14.12
N GLU A 114 -6.89 6.34 -13.53
CA GLU A 114 -5.57 6.72 -14.03
C GLU A 114 -5.27 6.01 -15.35
N PRO A 115 -4.81 6.75 -16.38
CA PRO A 115 -4.32 6.16 -17.62
C PRO A 115 -3.17 5.18 -17.34
N ASP A 116 -3.06 4.14 -18.16
CA ASP A 116 -1.98 3.14 -18.11
C ASP A 116 -1.91 2.29 -16.83
N HIS A 117 -2.87 2.45 -15.92
CA HIS A 117 -2.95 1.69 -14.68
C HIS A 117 -3.92 0.52 -14.80
N ARG A 118 -3.50 -0.65 -14.32
CA ARG A 118 -4.34 -1.85 -14.24
C ARG A 118 -4.30 -2.44 -12.84
N ALA A 119 -5.48 -2.70 -12.29
CA ALA A 119 -5.63 -3.45 -11.04
C ALA A 119 -5.29 -4.94 -11.25
N VAL A 120 -4.28 -5.44 -10.53
CA VAL A 120 -3.84 -6.84 -10.65
C VAL A 120 -3.92 -7.55 -9.30
N TRP A 121 -4.71 -8.63 -9.25
CA TRP A 121 -4.70 -9.54 -8.11
C TRP A 121 -3.64 -10.61 -8.29
N MET A 122 -2.58 -10.54 -7.49
CA MET A 122 -1.45 -11.45 -7.59
C MET A 122 -1.36 -12.36 -6.36
N ALA A 123 -1.01 -13.64 -6.55
CA ALA A 123 -0.72 -14.54 -5.45
C ALA A 123 0.42 -13.98 -4.59
N SER A 124 0.31 -14.05 -3.25
CA SER A 124 1.23 -13.36 -2.34
C SER A 124 2.71 -13.74 -2.53
N ASN A 125 2.99 -14.99 -2.89
CA ASN A 125 4.34 -15.46 -3.19
C ASN A 125 4.92 -14.83 -4.47
N LYS A 126 4.09 -14.61 -5.50
CA LYS A 126 4.49 -13.95 -6.74
C LYS A 126 4.60 -12.43 -6.56
N ALA A 127 3.69 -11.83 -5.79
CA ALA A 127 3.64 -10.39 -5.54
C ALA A 127 4.94 -9.84 -4.95
N VAL A 128 5.57 -10.56 -4.02
CA VAL A 128 6.87 -10.18 -3.44
C VAL A 128 7.94 -10.01 -4.52
N ASN A 129 8.00 -10.94 -5.48
CA ASN A 129 9.03 -10.91 -6.51
C ASN A 129 8.71 -9.94 -7.64
N ALA A 130 7.43 -9.63 -7.86
CA ALA A 130 6.97 -8.74 -8.92
C ALA A 130 7.17 -7.24 -8.60
N LEU A 131 7.13 -6.86 -7.31
CA LEU A 131 7.24 -5.46 -6.90
C LEU A 131 8.55 -4.81 -7.37
N GLY A 132 8.43 -3.68 -8.06
CA GLY A 132 9.53 -2.97 -8.71
C GLY A 132 10.50 -2.24 -7.77
N ASN A 133 10.16 -2.06 -6.49
CA ASN A 133 11.06 -1.45 -5.51
C ASN A 133 11.19 -2.26 -4.21
N ASP A 134 12.38 -2.19 -3.62
CA ASP A 134 12.76 -2.99 -2.44
C ASP A 134 12.01 -2.59 -1.16
N GLY A 135 11.57 -1.33 -1.06
CA GLY A 135 10.82 -0.85 0.09
C GLY A 135 9.44 -1.51 0.18
N ASP A 136 8.72 -1.53 -0.94
CA ASP A 136 7.44 -2.21 -1.06
C ASP A 136 7.58 -3.71 -0.79
N ARG A 137 8.59 -4.34 -1.41
CA ARG A 137 8.91 -5.76 -1.21
C ARG A 137 9.15 -6.06 0.27
N HIS A 138 9.94 -5.22 0.94
CA HIS A 138 10.24 -5.37 2.36
C HIS A 138 8.97 -5.33 3.23
N PHE A 139 8.10 -4.36 3.02
CA PHE A 139 6.87 -4.24 3.80
C PHE A 139 5.88 -5.36 3.50
N LEU A 140 5.73 -5.78 2.24
CA LEU A 140 4.91 -6.93 1.90
C LEU A 140 5.42 -8.22 2.57
N GLN A 141 6.72 -8.49 2.52
CA GLN A 141 7.33 -9.64 3.19
C GLN A 141 7.09 -9.60 4.71
N ARG A 142 7.18 -8.42 5.34
CA ARG A 142 6.89 -8.27 6.77
C ARG A 142 5.44 -8.61 7.11
N VAL A 143 4.48 -8.16 6.30
CA VAL A 143 3.06 -8.51 6.47
C VAL A 143 2.85 -10.02 6.32
N LEU A 144 3.47 -10.64 5.32
CA LEU A 144 3.32 -12.08 5.06
C LEU A 144 3.98 -12.97 6.13
N ARG A 145 5.01 -12.47 6.82
CA ARG A 145 5.67 -13.18 7.94
C ARG A 145 4.92 -13.06 9.27
N THR A 146 4.04 -12.08 9.42
CA THR A 146 3.31 -11.87 10.68
C THR A 146 2.15 -12.87 10.76
N PRO A 147 2.11 -13.76 11.78
CA PRO A 147 0.99 -14.66 11.97
C PRO A 147 -0.30 -13.85 12.15
N LYS A 148 -1.39 -14.28 11.49
CA LYS A 148 -2.71 -13.71 11.83
C LYS A 148 -3.01 -14.04 13.29
N PRO A 149 -3.53 -13.08 14.09
CA PRO A 149 -4.07 -13.40 15.40
C PRO A 149 -5.14 -14.47 15.21
N GLN A 150 -5.03 -15.60 15.92
CA GLN A 150 -6.10 -16.58 15.99
C GLN A 150 -7.34 -15.85 16.55
N THR A 151 -8.39 -15.75 15.74
CA THR A 151 -9.65 -15.20 16.18
C THR A 151 -10.20 -16.18 17.21
N LYS A 152 -10.18 -15.83 18.51
CA LYS A 152 -10.90 -16.59 19.53
C LYS A 152 -12.37 -16.64 19.11
N SER A 153 -12.87 -17.81 18.76
CA SER A 153 -14.30 -18.01 18.49
C SER A 153 -15.07 -17.55 19.73
N ARG A 154 -15.90 -16.51 19.60
CA ARG A 154 -16.93 -16.22 20.61
C ARG A 154 -17.89 -17.42 20.65
N ARG A 155 -17.65 -18.36 21.56
CA ARG A 155 -18.71 -19.28 21.99
C ARG A 155 -19.65 -18.46 22.87
N TYR A 156 -20.74 -17.97 22.29
CA TYR A 156 -21.94 -17.67 23.04
C TYR A 156 -22.53 -19.02 23.45
N PHE A 157 -22.45 -19.37 24.73
CA PHE A 157 -23.33 -20.39 25.30
C PHE A 157 -24.58 -19.68 25.81
N GLU A 158 -25.67 -19.87 25.08
CA GLU A 158 -27.01 -19.91 25.67
C GLU A 158 -27.01 -20.94 26.80
N THR A 159 -27.44 -20.55 28.00
CA THR A 159 -28.03 -21.51 28.94
C THR A 159 -29.12 -20.83 29.76
N ARG A 160 -30.34 -21.06 29.27
CA ARG A 160 -31.59 -21.35 29.99
C ARG A 160 -32.18 -20.29 30.93
N ALA A 161 -33.22 -19.66 30.40
CA ALA A 161 -34.44 -19.39 31.14
C ALA A 161 -35.10 -20.72 31.56
N THR A 162 -35.21 -21.00 32.86
CA THR A 162 -36.38 -21.67 33.49
C THR A 162 -36.18 -21.64 35.00
N ASN A 163 -37.09 -20.96 35.72
CA ASN A 163 -37.61 -21.38 37.02
C ASN A 163 -38.73 -20.40 37.43
N TRP A 164 -39.95 -20.74 37.01
CA TRP A 164 -41.16 -20.48 37.79
C TRP A 164 -41.58 -21.83 38.36
N GLY A 165 -41.71 -21.89 39.68
CA GLY A 165 -42.05 -23.08 40.48
C GLY A 165 -41.84 -22.76 41.93
#